data_AF-A0AAU4E1X6-F1
#
_entry.id   AF-A0AAU4E1X6-F1
#
_cell.length_a   1.000
_cell.length_b   1.000
_cell.length_c   1.000
_cell.angle_alpha   90.00
_cell.angle_beta   90.00
_cell.angle_gamma   90.00
#
_symmetry.space_group_name_H-M   'P 1'
#
loop_
_entity.id
_entity.type
_entity.pdbx_description
1 polymer ?
#
loop_
_entity_poly.entity_id
_entity_poly.type
_entity_poly.pdbx_seq_one_letter_code
_entity_poly.pdbx_strand_id
1 'polypeptide(L)'
;MKRLPNWLKIVLAAFGVLFMLGAVFGKEPEPKLTAATPPAPAPTSTTSATPTLTPVAVTYTVETVTDGADVVVNGSDGTRKTIRVLGVIAPVTTIGCYAAESLTWATTTLSGKTVQLGAETVDGVALTLAGGQDYATLALQSGYLKYATSAAAPTLQAAENTAHQAVSGLWAAPCNGTIDAPAPTPTPSPTPVPQPPAKVATKAAPKPPPAPPTTEDAPAPDQDSAAYYKNCTAAKAAGAAPLYRGEPGYRAALDRDGDGVACER
;
A
#
# COMPACT_ATOMS: atom_id res chain seq x y z
N MET A 1 19.49 40.50 -17.71
CA MET A 1 20.18 39.25 -18.10
C MET A 1 20.24 38.33 -16.88
N LYS A 2 19.28 37.40 -16.73
CA LYS A 2 19.18 36.53 -15.54
C LYS A 2 20.09 35.31 -15.74
N ARG A 3 21.05 35.11 -14.84
CA ARG A 3 21.98 33.96 -14.87
C ARG A 3 21.24 32.67 -14.50
N LEU A 4 21.38 31.65 -15.33
CA LEU A 4 20.78 30.34 -15.12
C LEU A 4 21.47 29.57 -13.96
N PRO A 5 20.69 28.83 -13.13
CA PRO A 5 21.21 28.04 -12.02
C PRO A 5 22.16 26.91 -12.49
N ASN A 6 23.21 26.63 -11.72
CA ASN A 6 24.24 25.66 -12.10
C ASN A 6 23.74 24.23 -12.29
N TRP A 7 22.69 23.81 -11.56
CA TRP A 7 22.06 22.50 -11.76
C TRP A 7 21.47 22.35 -13.17
N LEU A 8 20.86 23.39 -13.71
CA LEU A 8 20.26 23.35 -15.06
C LEU A 8 21.31 23.23 -16.17
N LYS A 9 22.53 23.74 -15.95
CA LYS A 9 23.66 23.55 -16.89
C LYS A 9 24.17 22.12 -16.90
N ILE A 10 24.15 21.44 -15.75
CA ILE A 10 24.59 20.05 -15.62
C ILE A 10 23.60 19.10 -16.33
N VAL A 11 22.30 19.37 -16.21
CA VAL A 11 21.26 18.58 -16.90
C VAL A 11 21.31 18.76 -18.43
N LEU A 12 21.53 19.98 -18.91
CA LEU A 12 21.66 20.25 -20.36
C LEU A 12 22.95 19.66 -20.96
N ALA A 13 24.05 19.60 -20.21
CA ALA A 13 25.28 18.97 -20.67
C ALA A 13 25.15 17.43 -20.80
N ALA A 14 24.40 16.78 -19.90
CA ALA A 14 24.16 15.34 -19.96
C ALA A 14 23.27 14.92 -21.14
N PHE A 15 22.27 15.73 -21.51
CA PHE A 15 21.40 15.45 -22.66
C PHE A 15 22.07 15.72 -24.01
N GLY A 16 23.03 16.65 -24.09
CA GLY A 16 23.78 16.91 -25.32
C GLY A 16 24.75 15.78 -25.72
N VAL A 17 25.29 15.05 -24.74
CA VAL A 17 26.22 13.93 -24.98
C VAL A 17 25.48 12.65 -25.39
N LEU A 18 24.22 12.46 -24.96
CA LEU A 18 23.44 11.27 -25.32
C LEU A 18 22.84 11.34 -26.74
N PHE A 19 22.71 12.52 -27.35
CA PHE A 19 22.13 12.67 -28.70
C PHE A 19 23.19 12.65 -29.84
N MET A 20 24.49 12.66 -29.52
CA MET A 20 25.57 12.56 -30.52
C MET A 20 26.12 11.14 -30.73
N LEU A 21 25.54 10.12 -30.06
CA LEU A 21 25.89 8.70 -30.24
C LEU A 21 24.85 7.91 -31.06
N GLY A 22 23.86 8.58 -31.67
CA GLY A 22 22.74 7.93 -32.38
C GLY A 22 22.74 8.02 -33.90
N ALA A 23 23.73 8.66 -34.52
CA ALA A 23 23.76 8.82 -35.97
C ALA A 23 25.17 8.57 -36.47
N VAL A 24 25.46 7.34 -36.92
CA VAL A 24 26.47 7.02 -37.95
C VAL A 24 26.55 5.48 -38.12
N PHE A 25 26.39 5.05 -39.38
CA PHE A 25 26.48 3.68 -39.94
C PHE A 25 25.34 2.70 -39.61
N GLY A 26 24.66 2.06 -40.57
CA GLY A 26 24.87 2.01 -42.01
C GLY A 26 23.72 1.25 -42.66
N LYS A 27 23.34 1.73 -43.84
CA LYS A 27 22.37 1.14 -44.76
C LYS A 27 22.87 -0.25 -45.18
N GLU A 28 22.16 -1.30 -44.80
CA GLU A 28 22.46 -2.65 -45.27
C GLU A 28 22.22 -2.74 -46.79
N PRO A 29 23.19 -3.27 -47.56
CA PRO A 29 23.04 -3.50 -48.98
C PRO A 29 22.19 -4.74 -49.25
N GLU A 30 21.31 -4.65 -50.25
CA GLU A 30 20.59 -5.79 -50.81
C GLU A 30 21.54 -6.96 -51.11
N PRO A 31 21.23 -8.19 -50.65
CA PRO A 31 21.97 -9.36 -51.07
C PRO A 31 21.63 -9.68 -52.53
N LYS A 32 22.59 -9.40 -53.40
CA LYS A 32 22.66 -9.88 -54.77
C LYS A 32 22.50 -11.41 -54.77
N LEU A 33 21.40 -11.90 -55.36
CA LEU A 33 21.18 -13.32 -55.62
C LEU A 33 22.41 -13.91 -56.31
N THR A 34 23.13 -14.77 -55.59
CA THR A 34 24.15 -15.64 -56.17
C THR A 34 23.53 -17.02 -56.24
N ALA A 35 23.41 -17.55 -57.45
CA ALA A 35 22.86 -18.87 -57.72
C ALA A 35 23.74 -19.94 -57.01
N ALA A 36 23.19 -20.57 -55.98
CA ALA A 36 23.78 -21.74 -55.35
C ALA A 36 23.19 -23.00 -56.00
N THR A 37 24.10 -23.89 -56.42
CA THR A 37 23.86 -25.24 -56.91
C THR A 37 22.92 -26.04 -55.99
N PRO A 38 21.96 -26.83 -56.51
CA PRO A 38 21.02 -27.57 -55.68
C PRO A 38 21.73 -28.66 -54.85
N PRO A 39 21.49 -28.75 -53.54
CA PRO A 39 21.92 -29.90 -52.74
C PRO A 39 21.05 -31.13 -53.06
N ALA A 40 21.68 -32.30 -53.05
CA ALA A 40 21.05 -33.60 -53.24
C ALA A 40 19.90 -33.85 -52.24
N PRO A 41 18.85 -34.61 -52.63
CA PRO A 41 17.72 -34.87 -51.75
C PRO A 41 18.15 -35.70 -50.53
N ALA A 42 18.06 -35.12 -49.34
CA ALA A 42 18.16 -35.85 -48.08
C ALA A 42 16.90 -36.70 -47.86
N PRO A 43 17.00 -37.88 -47.23
CA PRO A 43 15.83 -38.73 -46.99
C PRO A 43 14.84 -38.02 -46.06
N THR A 44 13.59 -37.95 -46.49
CA THR A 44 12.44 -37.51 -45.70
C THR A 44 12.32 -38.37 -44.44
N SER A 45 12.86 -37.88 -43.34
CA SER A 45 12.57 -38.43 -42.01
C SER A 45 11.24 -37.84 -41.56
N THR A 46 10.15 -38.57 -41.83
CA THR A 46 8.83 -38.30 -41.26
C THR A 46 8.91 -38.51 -39.75
N THR A 47 9.23 -37.45 -39.01
CA THR A 47 9.07 -37.43 -37.56
C THR A 47 7.57 -37.36 -37.29
N SER A 48 6.98 -38.49 -36.90
CA SER A 48 5.62 -38.52 -36.37
C SER A 48 5.59 -37.68 -35.09
N ALA A 49 4.91 -36.54 -35.12
CA ALA A 49 4.65 -35.76 -33.93
C ALA A 49 3.61 -36.49 -33.08
N THR A 50 4.04 -37.05 -31.94
CA THR A 50 3.14 -37.54 -30.90
C THR A 50 2.28 -36.35 -30.42
N PRO A 51 0.95 -36.46 -30.33
CA PRO A 51 0.13 -35.38 -29.77
C PRO A 51 0.50 -35.21 -28.28
N THR A 52 1.19 -34.12 -27.95
CA THR A 52 1.39 -33.69 -26.57
C THR A 52 0.04 -33.29 -26.00
N LEU A 53 -0.58 -34.16 -25.20
CA LEU A 53 -1.76 -33.82 -24.41
C LEU A 53 -1.38 -32.65 -23.50
N THR A 54 -1.88 -31.45 -23.80
CA THR A 54 -1.71 -30.30 -22.92
C THR A 54 -2.48 -30.61 -21.63
N PRO A 55 -1.83 -30.65 -20.45
CA PRO A 55 -2.54 -30.93 -19.21
C PRO A 55 -3.59 -29.83 -19.00
N VAL A 56 -4.83 -30.24 -18.77
CA VAL A 56 -5.93 -29.30 -18.44
C VAL A 56 -5.58 -28.64 -17.10
N ALA A 57 -5.44 -27.32 -17.08
CA ALA A 57 -5.16 -26.59 -15.86
C ALA A 57 -6.33 -26.72 -14.88
N VAL A 58 -6.05 -27.24 -13.68
CA VAL A 58 -7.05 -27.36 -12.61
C VAL A 58 -7.39 -25.97 -12.09
N THR A 59 -8.68 -25.61 -12.10
CA THR A 59 -9.15 -24.36 -11.49
C THR A 59 -9.60 -24.64 -10.06
N TYR A 60 -9.37 -23.69 -9.16
CA TYR A 60 -9.75 -23.82 -7.75
C TYR A 60 -10.80 -22.78 -7.39
N THR A 61 -11.81 -23.18 -6.62
CA THR A 61 -12.82 -22.28 -6.05
C THR A 61 -12.69 -22.28 -4.54
N VAL A 62 -12.68 -21.10 -3.91
CA VAL A 62 -12.62 -21.00 -2.45
C VAL A 62 -13.95 -21.41 -1.84
N GLU A 63 -13.91 -22.38 -0.93
CA GLU A 63 -15.07 -22.86 -0.19
C GLU A 63 -15.26 -22.06 1.09
N THR A 64 -14.23 -22.02 1.94
CA THR A 64 -14.26 -21.35 3.25
C THR A 64 -12.92 -20.70 3.56
N VAL A 65 -12.96 -19.63 4.36
CA VAL A 65 -11.79 -18.94 4.89
C VAL A 65 -11.78 -19.13 6.40
N THR A 66 -10.64 -19.54 6.98
CA THR A 66 -10.53 -19.83 8.41
C THR A 66 -10.10 -18.59 9.20
N ASP A 67 -9.03 -17.93 8.78
CA ASP A 67 -8.44 -16.77 9.46
C ASP A 67 -7.92 -15.69 8.50
N GLY A 68 -8.05 -15.91 7.19
CA GLY A 68 -7.53 -15.04 6.14
C GLY A 68 -6.13 -15.41 5.64
N ALA A 69 -5.39 -16.24 6.38
CA ALA A 69 -4.14 -16.87 5.94
C ALA A 69 -4.32 -18.36 5.59
N ASP A 70 -5.29 -19.05 6.18
CA ASP A 70 -5.69 -20.42 5.84
C ASP A 70 -7.03 -20.44 5.11
N VAL A 71 -7.07 -21.13 3.97
CA VAL A 71 -8.20 -21.15 3.05
C VAL A 71 -8.48 -22.59 2.60
N VAL A 72 -9.74 -22.98 2.51
CA VAL A 72 -10.16 -24.25 1.92
C VAL A 72 -10.61 -24.01 0.48
N VAL A 73 -10.07 -24.79 -0.46
CA VAL A 73 -10.35 -24.69 -1.88
C VAL A 73 -10.79 -26.04 -2.46
N ASN A 74 -11.72 -25.98 -3.41
CA ASN A 74 -12.18 -27.11 -4.20
C ASN A 74 -11.65 -26.99 -5.63
N GLY A 75 -10.87 -27.98 -6.07
CA GLY A 75 -10.38 -28.11 -7.42
C GLY A 75 -11.44 -28.66 -8.37
N SER A 76 -11.40 -28.25 -9.63
CA SER A 76 -12.26 -28.76 -10.70
C SER A 76 -12.09 -30.25 -10.97
N ASP A 77 -10.99 -30.83 -10.48
CA ASP A 77 -10.68 -32.27 -10.48
C ASP A 77 -11.38 -33.04 -9.35
N GLY A 78 -12.16 -32.36 -8.50
CA GLY A 78 -12.83 -32.93 -7.33
C GLY A 78 -11.97 -32.97 -6.08
N THR A 79 -10.75 -32.42 -6.12
CA THR A 79 -9.90 -32.34 -4.92
C THR A 79 -10.37 -31.25 -3.98
N ARG A 80 -10.24 -31.49 -2.67
CA ARG A 80 -10.44 -30.48 -1.63
C ARG A 80 -9.13 -30.29 -0.88
N LYS A 81 -8.64 -29.06 -0.78
CA LYS A 81 -7.35 -28.73 -0.16
C LYS A 81 -7.52 -27.63 0.88
N THR A 82 -6.77 -27.72 1.96
CA THR A 82 -6.55 -26.59 2.87
C THR A 82 -5.17 -26.03 2.55
N ILE A 83 -5.09 -24.73 2.25
CA ILE A 83 -3.86 -24.05 1.85
C ILE A 83 -3.54 -22.94 2.84
N ARG A 84 -2.26 -22.77 3.13
CA ARG A 84 -1.71 -21.58 3.78
C ARG A 84 -1.24 -20.60 2.73
N VAL A 85 -1.73 -19.36 2.79
CA VAL A 85 -1.34 -18.29 1.89
C VAL A 85 0.12 -17.91 2.16
N LEU A 86 0.90 -17.86 1.09
CA LEU A 86 2.33 -17.55 1.16
C LEU A 86 2.58 -16.15 1.74
N GLY A 87 3.51 -16.07 2.69
CA GLY A 87 4.10 -14.81 3.14
C GLY A 87 3.21 -13.93 4.02
N VAL A 88 2.13 -14.47 4.59
CA VAL A 88 1.22 -13.71 5.46
C VAL A 88 0.97 -14.42 6.79
N ILE A 89 0.69 -13.62 7.81
CA ILE A 89 0.27 -14.03 9.15
C ILE A 89 -1.08 -13.38 9.41
N ALA A 90 -2.07 -14.21 9.75
CA ALA A 90 -3.38 -13.74 10.20
C ALA A 90 -3.36 -13.45 11.71
N PRO A 91 -4.19 -12.52 12.20
CA PRO A 91 -4.43 -12.39 13.63
C PRO A 91 -4.93 -13.71 14.22
N VAL A 92 -4.51 -14.02 15.45
CA VAL A 92 -4.92 -15.26 16.10
C VAL A 92 -6.44 -15.30 16.19
N THR A 93 -7.05 -16.37 15.68
CA THR A 93 -8.51 -16.48 15.68
C THR A 93 -9.06 -16.35 17.10
N THR A 94 -10.22 -15.69 17.24
CA THR A 94 -10.95 -15.46 18.50
C THR A 94 -10.34 -14.50 19.52
N ILE A 95 -9.02 -14.40 19.61
CA ILE A 95 -8.35 -13.53 20.62
C ILE A 95 -7.50 -12.43 20.01
N GLY A 96 -7.09 -12.52 18.75
CA GLY A 96 -6.24 -11.53 18.11
C GLY A 96 -6.96 -10.22 17.87
N CYS A 97 -6.28 -9.11 18.12
CA CYS A 97 -6.77 -7.80 17.75
C CYS A 97 -7.06 -7.75 16.24
N TYR A 98 -8.22 -7.21 15.85
CA TYR A 98 -8.70 -7.12 14.46
C TYR A 98 -9.00 -8.45 13.75
N ALA A 99 -8.99 -9.58 14.47
CA ALA A 99 -9.18 -10.91 13.86
C ALA A 99 -10.55 -11.05 13.14
N ALA A 100 -11.61 -10.47 13.70
CA ALA A 100 -12.96 -10.57 13.14
C ALA A 100 -13.08 -9.77 11.84
N GLU A 101 -12.51 -8.57 11.80
CA GLU A 101 -12.46 -7.69 10.65
C GLU A 101 -11.64 -8.32 9.53
N SER A 102 -10.45 -8.85 9.84
CA SER A 102 -9.61 -9.58 8.90
C SER A 102 -10.31 -10.79 8.30
N LEU A 103 -10.97 -11.62 9.14
CA LEU A 103 -11.73 -12.77 8.66
C LEU A 103 -12.91 -12.36 7.78
N THR A 104 -13.65 -11.32 8.17
CA THR A 104 -14.80 -10.84 7.40
C THR A 104 -14.38 -10.33 6.03
N TRP A 105 -13.30 -9.54 5.99
CA TRP A 105 -12.75 -9.02 4.75
C TRP A 105 -12.25 -10.16 3.84
N ALA A 106 -11.50 -11.12 4.40
CA ALA A 106 -10.97 -12.25 3.64
C ALA A 106 -12.10 -13.13 3.09
N THR A 107 -13.10 -13.43 3.92
CA THR A 107 -14.30 -14.20 3.52
C THR A 107 -15.03 -13.50 2.37
N THR A 108 -15.22 -12.19 2.45
CA THR A 108 -15.85 -11.39 1.39
C THR A 108 -15.01 -11.35 0.11
N THR A 109 -13.70 -11.32 0.26
CA THR A 109 -12.74 -11.23 -0.86
C THR A 109 -12.56 -12.57 -1.57
N LEU A 110 -12.71 -13.69 -0.87
CA LEU A 110 -12.35 -15.00 -1.41
C LEU A 110 -13.53 -15.94 -1.63
N SER A 111 -14.52 -15.99 -0.74
CA SER A 111 -15.53 -17.07 -0.74
C SER A 111 -16.29 -17.15 -2.06
N GLY A 112 -16.33 -18.35 -2.63
CA GLY A 112 -16.97 -18.63 -3.93
C GLY A 112 -16.22 -18.07 -5.14
N LYS A 113 -15.08 -17.38 -4.97
CA LYS A 113 -14.27 -16.89 -6.09
C LYS A 113 -13.35 -17.99 -6.61
N THR A 114 -13.12 -17.95 -7.93
CA THR A 114 -12.09 -18.75 -8.59
C THR A 114 -10.72 -18.14 -8.38
N VAL A 115 -9.74 -18.95 -8.03
CA VAL A 115 -8.38 -18.55 -7.74
C VAL A 115 -7.39 -19.44 -8.48
N GLN A 116 -6.21 -18.90 -8.79
CA GLN A 116 -5.07 -19.67 -9.26
C GLN A 116 -4.11 -19.89 -8.11
N LEU A 117 -3.63 -21.12 -7.97
CA LEU A 117 -2.67 -21.50 -6.96
C LEU A 117 -1.27 -21.56 -7.59
N GLY A 118 -0.30 -20.94 -6.92
CA GLY A 118 1.12 -21.07 -7.26
C GLY A 118 1.69 -22.44 -6.86
N ALA A 119 3.02 -22.57 -6.99
CA ALA A 119 3.73 -23.74 -6.48
C ALA A 119 3.58 -23.83 -4.95
N GLU A 120 3.40 -25.06 -4.46
CA GLU A 120 3.35 -25.34 -3.03
C GLU A 120 4.75 -25.29 -2.43
N THR A 121 4.91 -24.52 -1.37
CA THR A 121 6.19 -24.34 -0.67
C THR A 121 6.00 -24.55 0.83
N VAL A 122 7.11 -24.64 1.56
CA VAL A 122 7.08 -24.75 3.03
C VAL A 122 6.49 -23.50 3.70
N ASP A 123 6.59 -22.34 3.05
CA ASP A 123 6.05 -21.06 3.54
C ASP A 123 4.61 -20.80 3.08
N GLY A 124 4.03 -21.72 2.30
CA GLY A 124 2.65 -21.65 1.81
C GLY A 124 2.55 -21.63 0.28
N VAL A 125 1.41 -21.15 -0.21
CA VAL A 125 1.01 -21.15 -1.62
C VAL A 125 0.60 -19.73 -2.01
N ALA A 126 1.13 -19.21 -3.12
CA ALA A 126 0.67 -17.94 -3.67
C ALA A 126 -0.77 -18.10 -4.21
N LEU A 127 -1.63 -17.13 -3.93
CA LEU A 127 -3.03 -17.15 -4.34
C LEU A 127 -3.33 -15.93 -5.20
N THR A 128 -3.64 -16.18 -6.47
CA THR A 128 -3.95 -15.13 -7.44
C THR A 128 -5.44 -15.09 -7.70
N LEU A 129 -6.04 -13.92 -7.51
CA LEU A 129 -7.45 -13.65 -7.77
C LEU A 129 -7.73 -13.54 -9.28
N ALA A 130 -9.01 -13.62 -9.66
CA ALA A 130 -9.45 -13.27 -11.00
C ALA A 130 -9.02 -11.82 -11.33
N GLY A 131 -8.30 -11.64 -12.45
CA GLY A 131 -7.68 -10.36 -12.81
C GLY A 131 -6.17 -10.28 -12.56
N GLY A 132 -5.56 -11.33 -12.00
CA GLY A 132 -4.11 -11.44 -11.85
C GLY A 132 -3.55 -10.77 -10.60
N GLN A 133 -4.41 -10.28 -9.71
CA GLN A 133 -3.99 -9.67 -8.45
C GLN A 133 -3.62 -10.73 -7.42
N ASP A 134 -2.46 -10.56 -6.78
CA ASP A 134 -2.02 -11.41 -5.68
C ASP A 134 -2.79 -11.06 -4.39
N TYR A 135 -3.41 -12.06 -3.76
CA TYR A 135 -4.23 -11.87 -2.57
C TYR A 135 -3.42 -11.42 -1.35
N ALA A 136 -2.22 -11.99 -1.16
CA ALA A 136 -1.35 -11.62 -0.04
C ALA A 136 -0.98 -10.13 -0.11
N THR A 137 -0.60 -9.65 -1.29
CA THR A 137 -0.32 -8.25 -1.56
C THR A 137 -1.51 -7.35 -1.22
N LEU A 138 -2.72 -7.71 -1.68
CA LEU A 138 -3.93 -6.93 -1.38
C LEU A 138 -4.23 -6.88 0.13
N ALA A 139 -4.11 -8.02 0.81
CA ALA A 139 -4.41 -8.15 2.23
C ALA A 139 -3.45 -7.32 3.10
N LEU A 140 -2.16 -7.33 2.75
CA LEU A 140 -1.12 -6.56 3.43
C LEU A 140 -1.29 -5.06 3.19
N GLN A 141 -1.53 -4.63 1.94
CA GLN A 141 -1.77 -3.21 1.61
C GLN A 141 -3.02 -2.65 2.30
N SER A 142 -4.03 -3.49 2.48
CA SER A 142 -5.28 -3.09 3.13
C SER A 142 -5.21 -3.20 4.66
N GLY A 143 -4.10 -3.70 5.21
CA GLY A 143 -3.89 -3.84 6.65
C GLY A 143 -4.75 -4.92 7.30
N TYR A 144 -5.09 -6.02 6.61
CA TYR A 144 -5.85 -7.13 7.20
C TYR A 144 -4.98 -8.32 7.61
N LEU A 145 -3.78 -8.43 7.04
CA LEU A 145 -2.79 -9.45 7.41
C LEU A 145 -1.44 -8.78 7.69
N LYS A 146 -0.54 -9.52 8.33
CA LYS A 146 0.83 -9.10 8.62
C LYS A 146 1.81 -9.89 7.76
N TYR A 147 2.95 -9.31 7.38
CA TYR A 147 3.95 -9.97 6.55
C TYR A 147 4.70 -11.05 7.36
N ALA A 148 4.78 -12.26 6.80
CA ALA A 148 5.61 -13.32 7.35
C ALA A 148 7.05 -13.17 6.83
N THR A 149 7.97 -12.78 7.71
CA THR A 149 9.37 -12.53 7.34
C THR A 149 10.11 -13.78 6.83
N SER A 150 9.59 -14.99 7.08
CA SER A 150 10.18 -16.24 6.59
C SER A 150 10.10 -16.41 5.07
N ALA A 151 9.10 -15.81 4.41
CA ALA A 151 8.87 -16.00 2.98
C ALA A 151 9.83 -15.22 2.06
N ALA A 152 10.72 -14.38 2.61
CA ALA A 152 11.71 -13.58 1.87
C ALA A 152 11.14 -12.87 0.62
N ALA A 153 9.97 -12.23 0.75
CA ALA A 153 9.23 -11.60 -0.34
C ALA A 153 9.18 -10.06 -0.19
N PRO A 154 10.09 -9.30 -0.83
CA PRO A 154 10.19 -7.84 -0.64
C PRO A 154 8.96 -7.07 -1.13
N THR A 155 8.21 -7.60 -2.10
CA THR A 155 6.95 -7.02 -2.58
C THR A 155 5.86 -7.06 -1.52
N LEU A 156 5.78 -8.16 -0.76
CA LEU A 156 4.85 -8.31 0.36
C LEU A 156 5.23 -7.40 1.53
N GLN A 157 6.53 -7.26 1.80
CA GLN A 157 6.99 -6.29 2.80
C GLN A 157 6.64 -4.84 2.41
N ALA A 158 6.80 -4.47 1.13
CA ALA A 158 6.41 -3.15 0.65
C ALA A 158 4.89 -2.91 0.74
N ALA A 159 4.09 -3.96 0.50
CA ALA A 159 2.65 -3.93 0.69
C ALA A 159 2.27 -3.64 2.15
N GLU A 160 2.89 -4.33 3.10
CA GLU A 160 2.67 -4.07 4.54
C GLU A 160 3.05 -2.64 4.93
N ASN A 161 4.19 -2.15 4.44
CA ASN A 161 4.64 -0.78 4.68
C ASN A 161 3.62 0.28 4.22
N THR A 162 2.81 -0.02 3.20
CA THR A 162 1.75 0.88 2.73
C THR A 162 0.66 1.02 3.80
N ALA A 163 0.24 -0.09 4.41
CA ALA A 163 -0.76 -0.07 5.47
C ALA A 163 -0.22 0.56 6.77
N HIS A 164 1.07 0.36 7.08
CA HIS A 164 1.73 1.07 8.17
C HIS A 164 1.69 2.60 7.99
N GLN A 165 2.05 3.09 6.80
CA GLN A 165 2.05 4.52 6.51
C GLN A 165 0.65 5.11 6.52
N ALA A 166 -0.35 4.33 6.13
CA ALA A 166 -1.76 4.72 6.17
C ALA A 166 -2.38 4.60 7.56
N VAL A 167 -1.69 3.97 8.53
CA VAL A 167 -2.22 3.65 9.86
C VAL A 167 -3.58 2.95 9.74
N SER A 168 -3.67 1.97 8.83
CA SER A 168 -4.92 1.30 8.47
C SER A 168 -5.00 -0.13 9.01
N GLY A 169 -6.22 -0.58 9.27
CA GLY A 169 -6.51 -1.94 9.73
C GLY A 169 -5.72 -2.32 10.99
N LEU A 170 -4.93 -3.39 10.90
CA LEU A 170 -4.07 -3.88 11.98
C LEU A 170 -3.14 -2.82 12.55
N TRP A 171 -2.75 -1.82 11.77
CA TRP A 171 -1.79 -0.79 12.18
C TRP A 171 -2.44 0.39 12.90
N ALA A 172 -3.77 0.50 12.84
CA ALA A 172 -4.52 1.49 13.59
C ALA A 172 -4.60 1.13 15.07
N ALA A 173 -4.85 2.14 15.92
CA ALA A 173 -5.32 1.88 17.27
C ALA A 173 -6.64 1.10 17.23
N PRO A 174 -6.88 0.15 18.14
CA PRO A 174 -6.07 -0.15 19.32
C PRO A 174 -4.96 -1.20 19.09
N CYS A 175 -4.92 -1.83 17.91
CA CYS A 175 -4.05 -2.98 17.65
C CYS A 175 -2.58 -2.61 17.48
N ASN A 176 -2.29 -1.50 16.79
CA ASN A 176 -0.93 -1.01 16.54
C ASN A 176 0.03 -2.12 16.04
N GLY A 177 -0.46 -3.05 15.22
CA GLY A 177 0.30 -4.16 14.66
C GLY A 177 0.48 -5.38 15.57
N THR A 178 -0.10 -5.36 16.77
CA THR A 178 -0.13 -6.50 17.70
C THR A 178 -1.35 -7.36 17.41
N ILE A 179 -1.11 -8.57 16.90
CA ILE A 179 -2.17 -9.44 16.35
C ILE A 179 -2.34 -10.76 17.12
N ASP A 180 -1.42 -11.06 18.04
CA ASP A 180 -1.39 -12.29 18.83
C ASP A 180 -2.08 -12.15 20.20
N ALA A 181 -2.53 -10.93 20.53
CA ALA A 181 -3.15 -10.59 21.80
C ALA A 181 -4.47 -9.83 21.54
N PRO A 182 -5.41 -9.85 22.50
CA PRO A 182 -6.65 -9.09 22.40
C PRO A 182 -6.38 -7.59 22.30
N ALA A 183 -7.32 -6.90 21.66
CA ALA A 183 -7.33 -5.45 21.64
C ALA A 183 -7.19 -4.92 23.07
N PRO A 184 -6.25 -4.00 23.33
CA PRO A 184 -6.15 -3.40 24.66
C PRO A 184 -7.48 -2.74 24.97
N THR A 185 -8.06 -3.12 26.11
CA THR A 185 -9.30 -2.52 26.57
C THR A 185 -9.03 -1.02 26.79
N PRO A 186 -9.81 -0.10 26.20
CA PRO A 186 -9.59 1.31 26.43
C PRO A 186 -9.69 1.56 27.93
N THR A 187 -8.60 2.04 28.54
CA THR A 187 -8.68 2.59 29.89
C THR A 187 -9.76 3.67 29.84
N PRO A 188 -10.78 3.64 30.71
CA PRO A 188 -11.81 4.67 30.71
C PRO A 188 -11.12 6.02 30.82
N SER A 189 -11.24 6.83 29.77
CA SER A 189 -10.83 8.23 29.84
C SER A 189 -11.60 8.84 31.01
N PRO A 190 -10.95 9.56 31.94
CA PRO A 190 -11.66 10.17 33.04
C PRO A 190 -12.79 11.00 32.45
N THR A 191 -14.03 10.69 32.86
CA THR A 191 -15.19 11.52 32.53
C THR A 191 -14.78 12.96 32.86
N PRO A 192 -14.84 13.92 31.92
CA PRO A 192 -14.43 15.28 32.21
C PRO A 192 -15.26 15.74 33.41
N VAL A 193 -14.57 15.90 34.55
CA VAL A 193 -15.18 16.50 35.74
C VAL A 193 -15.74 17.83 35.27
N PRO A 194 -17.01 18.16 35.54
CA PRO A 194 -17.59 19.44 35.16
C PRO A 194 -16.65 20.55 35.62
N GLN A 195 -16.00 21.20 34.66
CA GLN A 195 -15.14 22.33 34.96
C GLN A 195 -16.05 23.39 35.59
N PRO A 196 -15.74 23.93 36.78
CA PRO A 196 -16.51 25.03 37.35
C PRO A 196 -16.67 26.10 36.27
N PRO A 197 -17.88 26.66 36.07
CA PRO A 197 -18.11 27.58 34.96
C PRO A 197 -17.05 28.67 34.99
N ALA A 198 -16.27 28.73 33.91
CA ALA A 198 -15.39 29.86 33.66
C ALA A 198 -16.24 31.11 33.81
N LYS A 199 -15.82 32.03 34.69
CA LYS A 199 -16.47 33.33 34.85
C LYS A 199 -16.62 33.93 33.45
N VAL A 200 -17.88 34.09 33.05
CA VAL A 200 -18.27 34.66 31.77
C VAL A 200 -17.63 36.05 31.69
N ALA A 201 -16.61 36.19 30.85
CA ALA A 201 -16.16 37.49 30.40
C ALA A 201 -17.38 38.13 29.71
N THR A 202 -17.84 39.24 30.26
CA THR A 202 -18.98 40.02 29.78
C THR A 202 -18.77 40.37 28.31
N LYS A 203 -19.56 39.73 27.45
CA LYS A 203 -19.79 40.09 26.06
C LYS A 203 -20.23 41.56 26.01
N ALA A 204 -19.44 42.40 25.34
CA ALA A 204 -19.81 43.78 25.04
C ALA A 204 -21.12 43.83 24.25
N ALA A 205 -21.96 44.81 24.57
CA ALA A 205 -23.31 45.00 24.03
C ALA A 205 -23.32 45.20 22.50
N PRO A 206 -24.36 44.73 21.77
CA PRO A 206 -24.51 44.95 20.34
C PRO A 206 -24.87 46.41 20.04
N LYS A 207 -24.19 47.02 19.06
CA LYS A 207 -24.56 48.30 18.45
C LYS A 207 -25.70 48.09 17.42
N PRO A 208 -26.71 48.98 17.31
CA PRO A 208 -27.83 48.82 16.36
C PRO A 208 -27.39 48.99 14.89
N PRO A 209 -28.12 48.39 13.93
CA PRO A 209 -27.71 48.29 12.53
C PRO A 209 -28.13 49.51 11.68
N PRO A 210 -27.36 49.89 10.64
CA PRO A 210 -27.87 50.62 9.48
C PRO A 210 -28.22 49.67 8.31
N ALA A 211 -29.12 50.12 7.45
CA ALA A 211 -29.82 49.41 6.36
C ALA A 211 -28.95 49.12 5.09
N PRO A 212 -29.42 48.29 4.13
CA PRO A 212 -28.65 47.69 2.99
C PRO A 212 -28.56 48.65 1.77
N PRO A 213 -27.77 48.44 0.68
CA PRO A 213 -27.56 47.16 -0.04
C PRO A 213 -26.19 46.90 -0.74
N THR A 214 -26.14 45.73 -1.41
CA THR A 214 -25.43 45.34 -2.67
C THR A 214 -24.14 44.49 -2.62
N THR A 215 -24.28 43.33 -3.29
CA THR A 215 -23.36 42.55 -4.16
C THR A 215 -22.30 41.58 -3.61
N GLU A 216 -22.44 40.35 -4.11
CA GLU A 216 -21.43 39.44 -4.71
C GLU A 216 -20.91 38.23 -3.90
N ASP A 217 -21.28 37.04 -4.44
CA ASP A 217 -20.59 35.75 -4.55
C ASP A 217 -19.57 35.25 -3.49
N ALA A 218 -19.94 34.10 -2.87
CA ALA A 218 -19.18 32.85 -2.59
C ALA A 218 -17.78 32.85 -1.92
N PRO A 219 -17.26 31.69 -1.44
CA PRO A 219 -17.79 30.65 -0.55
C PRO A 219 -16.92 30.48 0.73
N ALA A 220 -17.24 29.51 1.59
CA ALA A 220 -16.33 28.99 2.65
C ALA A 220 -15.82 27.58 2.22
N PRO A 221 -14.76 26.97 2.82
CA PRO A 221 -13.75 27.46 3.78
C PRO A 221 -12.27 27.18 3.36
N ASP A 222 -11.31 28.02 3.78
CA ASP A 222 -9.88 27.66 3.77
C ASP A 222 -9.51 26.92 5.07
N GLN A 223 -9.31 25.60 4.96
CA GLN A 223 -8.63 24.78 5.96
C GLN A 223 -7.11 24.89 5.75
N ASP A 224 -6.54 26.06 5.97
CA ASP A 224 -5.09 26.27 6.01
C ASP A 224 -4.74 27.38 7.01
N SER A 225 -4.85 27.04 8.30
CA SER A 225 -4.27 27.86 9.37
C SER A 225 -3.20 27.04 10.06
N ALA A 226 -2.01 27.07 9.47
CA ALA A 226 -0.79 26.46 9.97
C ALA A 226 -0.51 26.90 11.41
N ALA A 227 -0.75 26.01 12.38
CA ALA A 227 -0.25 26.20 13.74
C ALA A 227 1.28 26.28 13.65
N TYR A 228 1.91 27.42 13.97
CA TYR A 228 3.36 27.57 13.91
C TYR A 228 3.95 27.61 15.33
N TYR A 229 4.80 26.63 15.64
CA TYR A 229 5.49 26.57 16.93
C TYR A 229 6.96 26.96 16.79
N LYS A 230 7.36 28.01 17.52
CA LYS A 230 8.74 28.50 17.55
C LYS A 230 9.71 27.45 18.09
N ASN A 231 9.30 26.64 19.06
CA ASN A 231 10.07 25.54 19.64
C ASN A 231 9.13 24.52 20.31
N CYS A 232 9.69 23.40 20.77
CA CYS A 232 8.93 22.34 21.45
C CYS A 232 8.30 22.79 22.77
N THR A 233 8.87 23.79 23.45
CA THR A 233 8.26 24.37 24.65
C THR A 233 6.94 25.07 24.32
N ALA A 234 6.88 25.81 23.21
CA ALA A 234 5.66 26.47 22.76
C ALA A 234 4.60 25.44 22.32
N ALA A 235 5.01 24.37 21.62
CA ALA A 235 4.11 23.28 21.24
C ALA A 235 3.53 22.56 22.48
N LYS A 236 4.37 22.26 23.48
CA LYS A 236 3.95 21.66 24.76
C LYS A 236 3.03 22.58 25.58
N ALA A 237 3.36 23.86 25.67
CA ALA A 237 2.53 24.85 26.37
C ALA A 237 1.16 25.04 25.71
N ALA A 238 1.08 24.85 24.39
CA ALA A 238 -0.16 24.83 23.64
C ALA A 238 -0.90 23.48 23.70
N GLY A 239 -0.32 22.46 24.34
CA GLY A 239 -0.89 21.10 24.40
C GLY A 239 -0.85 20.34 23.09
N ALA A 240 0.00 20.75 22.14
CA ALA A 240 0.08 20.21 20.78
C ALA A 240 1.21 19.20 20.57
N ALA A 241 2.02 18.91 21.60
CA ALA A 241 3.11 17.93 21.51
C ALA A 241 2.70 16.58 22.14
N PRO A 242 3.17 15.43 21.61
CA PRO A 242 4.08 15.26 20.47
C PRO A 242 3.45 15.62 19.12
N LEU A 243 4.24 16.16 18.19
CA LEU A 243 3.81 16.56 16.85
C LEU A 243 4.27 15.53 15.82
N TYR A 244 3.36 14.99 15.02
CA TYR A 244 3.68 13.96 14.02
C TYR A 244 3.83 14.53 12.61
N ARG A 245 4.67 13.90 11.79
CA ARG A 245 4.87 14.32 10.40
C ARG A 245 3.54 14.35 9.63
N GLY A 246 3.19 15.52 9.11
CA GLY A 246 1.93 15.76 8.40
C GLY A 246 0.86 16.47 9.24
N GLU A 247 1.06 16.60 10.55
CA GLU A 247 0.14 17.37 11.39
C GLU A 247 0.39 18.89 11.30
N PRO A 248 -0.65 19.70 11.49
CA PRO A 248 -0.52 21.15 11.60
C PRO A 248 0.47 21.55 12.69
N GLY A 249 1.59 22.14 12.27
CA GLY A 249 2.66 22.60 13.16
C GLY A 249 3.84 21.66 13.36
N TYR A 250 3.80 20.47 12.77
CA TYR A 250 5.01 19.70 12.55
C TYR A 250 5.96 20.44 11.60
N ARG A 251 7.24 20.47 11.97
CA ARG A 251 8.33 20.90 11.08
C ARG A 251 9.58 20.08 11.39
N ALA A 252 10.34 19.70 10.36
CA ALA A 252 11.56 18.91 10.50
C ALA A 252 12.57 19.54 11.49
N ALA A 253 12.59 20.87 11.63
CA ALA A 253 13.47 21.53 12.60
C ALA A 253 12.98 21.49 14.07
N LEU A 254 11.85 20.83 14.37
CA LEU A 254 11.42 20.45 15.73
C LEU A 254 11.68 18.97 16.03
N ASP A 255 11.95 18.17 15.00
CA ASP A 255 12.24 16.74 15.01
C ASP A 255 13.76 16.57 14.96
N ARG A 256 14.38 16.33 16.11
CA ARG A 256 15.84 16.42 16.24
C ARG A 256 16.56 15.18 15.68
N ASP A 257 15.91 14.04 15.74
CA ASP A 257 16.37 12.73 15.28
C ASP A 257 15.82 12.35 13.90
N GLY A 258 14.79 13.04 13.42
CA GLY A 258 14.26 12.90 12.06
C GLY A 258 13.37 11.68 11.86
N ASP A 259 12.88 11.10 12.94
CA ASP A 259 12.09 9.85 12.92
C ASP A 259 10.61 10.09 12.57
N GLY A 260 10.18 11.35 12.48
CA GLY A 260 8.81 11.72 12.19
C GLY A 260 8.00 12.17 13.42
N VAL A 261 8.60 12.20 14.62
CA VAL A 261 7.95 12.62 15.86
C VAL A 261 8.71 13.82 16.46
N ALA A 262 8.16 15.02 16.27
CA ALA A 262 8.70 16.23 16.88
C ALA A 262 8.25 16.39 18.35
N CYS A 263 9.14 16.93 19.17
CA CYS A 263 8.84 17.36 20.55
C CYS A 263 8.40 16.27 21.54
N GLU A 264 8.87 15.04 21.29
CA GLU A 264 8.67 13.85 22.13
C GLU A 264 9.35 13.90 23.52
N ARG A 265 10.38 14.74 23.70
CA ARG A 265 11.17 14.84 24.95
C ARG A 265 11.04 16.18 25.64
#